data_AF-A0A844EC36-F1
#
_entry.id   AF-A0A844EC36-F1
#
_cell.length_a   1.000
_cell.length_b   1.000
_cell.length_c   1.000
_cell.angle_alpha   90.00
_cell.angle_beta   90.00
_cell.angle_gamma   90.00
#
_symmetry.space_group_name_H-M   'P 1'
#
loop_
_entity.id
_entity.type
_entity.pdbx_description
1 polymer ?
#
loop_
_entity_poly.entity_id
_entity_poly.type
_entity_poly.pdbx_seq_one_letter_code
_entity_poly.pdbx_strand_id
1 'polypeptide(L)'
;MGVFYNAVSGVLIILIMIALGFILARNDWFDSKMTSMIARLVTQVALPAYMISTIMEKFTAQKLLTTLPDLFFPIVSMLLLYLVSILVVKFTKIPKMHAGLFMSMFSNSNTVFVGLPVNMALFGKSSLPFVLVYYMANTTFFWTLGVYLI
;
A
#
# COMPACT_ATOMS: atom_id res chain seq x y z
N MET A 1 11.07 -19.23 15.43
CA MET A 1 11.37 -19.57 14.01
C MET A 1 10.14 -19.66 13.09
N GLY A 2 8.96 -20.13 13.52
CA GLY A 2 7.77 -20.15 12.65
C GLY A 2 7.33 -18.76 12.13
N VAL A 3 7.51 -17.73 12.95
CA VAL A 3 7.17 -16.34 12.62
C VAL A 3 7.96 -15.80 11.40
N PHE A 4 9.28 -16.00 11.38
CA PHE A 4 10.13 -15.61 10.24
C PHE A 4 9.75 -16.39 8.97
N TYR A 5 9.52 -17.70 9.10
CA TYR A 5 9.09 -18.55 7.99
C TYR A 5 7.76 -18.09 7.39
N ASN A 6 6.77 -17.75 8.23
CA ASN A 6 5.47 -17.26 7.79
C ASN A 6 5.58 -15.90 7.08
N ALA A 7 6.42 -14.98 7.57
CA ALA A 7 6.65 -13.70 6.92
C ALA A 7 7.31 -13.87 5.54
N VAL A 8 8.36 -14.70 5.44
CA VAL A 8 9.03 -15.02 4.18
C VAL A 8 8.09 -15.72 3.19
N SER A 9 7.28 -16.66 3.68
CA SER A 9 6.27 -17.34 2.86
C SER A 9 5.24 -16.37 2.31
N GLY A 10 4.76 -15.41 3.11
CA GLY A 10 3.81 -14.39 2.66
C GLY A 10 4.38 -13.51 1.54
N VAL A 11 5.63 -13.05 1.69
CA VAL A 11 6.33 -12.28 0.65
C VAL A 11 6.53 -13.13 -0.62
N LEU A 12 6.95 -14.38 -0.47
CA LEU A 12 7.15 -15.30 -1.61
C LEU A 12 5.86 -15.54 -2.41
N ILE A 13 4.72 -15.71 -1.73
CA ILE A 13 3.42 -15.89 -2.42
C ILE A 13 3.13 -14.70 -3.34
N ILE A 14 3.36 -13.47 -2.86
CA ILE A 14 3.13 -12.25 -3.64
C ILE A 14 4.08 -12.17 -4.83
N LEU A 15 5.36 -12.50 -4.62
CA LEU A 15 6.35 -12.52 -5.71
C LEU A 15 5.99 -13.55 -6.78
N ILE A 16 5.53 -14.74 -6.38
CA ILE A 16 5.07 -15.78 -7.30
C ILE A 16 3.84 -15.29 -8.09
N MET A 17 2.86 -14.67 -7.42
CA MET A 17 1.68 -14.11 -8.09
C MET A 17 2.04 -13.02 -9.10
N ILE A 18 2.97 -12.12 -8.76
CA ILE A 18 3.46 -11.07 -9.67
C ILE A 18 4.19 -11.71 -10.86
N ALA A 19 5.06 -12.69 -10.60
CA ALA A 19 5.81 -13.38 -11.65
C ALA A 19 4.87 -14.12 -12.62
N LEU A 20 3.86 -14.82 -12.10
CA LEU A 20 2.82 -15.46 -12.90
C LEU A 20 2.07 -14.44 -13.75
N GLY A 21 1.62 -13.33 -13.16
CA GLY A 21 0.96 -12.25 -13.89
C GLY A 21 1.82 -11.69 -15.03
N PHE A 22 3.12 -11.50 -14.78
CA PHE A 22 4.08 -11.05 -15.80
C PHE A 22 4.26 -12.08 -16.93
N ILE A 23 4.40 -13.37 -16.61
CA ILE A 23 4.53 -14.45 -17.61
C ILE A 23 3.28 -14.52 -18.49
N LEU A 24 2.09 -14.45 -17.88
CA LEU A 24 0.83 -14.48 -18.62
C LEU A 24 0.68 -13.25 -19.52
N ALA A 25 1.01 -12.05 -19.03
CA ALA A 25 1.00 -10.83 -19.83
C ALA A 25 1.99 -10.91 -21.00
N ARG A 26 3.20 -11.47 -20.78
CA ARG A 26 4.20 -11.67 -21.82
C ARG A 26 3.77 -12.68 -22.89
N ASN A 27 2.94 -13.65 -22.53
CA ASN A 27 2.41 -14.67 -23.44
C ASN A 27 1.13 -14.21 -24.17
N ASP A 28 0.85 -12.90 -24.19
CA ASP A 28 -0.31 -12.28 -24.83
C ASP A 28 -1.68 -12.80 -24.33
N TRP A 29 -1.73 -13.42 -23.14
CA TRP A 29 -3.02 -13.74 -22.50
C TRP A 29 -3.80 -12.48 -22.12
N PHE A 30 -3.09 -11.39 -21.86
CA PHE A 30 -3.64 -10.09 -21.55
C PHE A 30 -3.19 -9.07 -22.60
N ASP A 31 -4.09 -8.68 -23.50
CA ASP A 31 -3.82 -7.53 -24.37
C ASP A 31 -3.64 -6.26 -23.51
N SER A 32 -2.85 -5.32 -24.02
CA SER A 32 -2.64 -3.97 -23.49
C SER A 32 -3.94 -3.28 -23.06
N LYS A 33 -5.01 -3.44 -23.85
CA LYS A 33 -6.35 -2.91 -23.54
C LYS A 33 -6.95 -3.56 -22.31
N MET A 34 -6.82 -4.89 -22.16
CA MET A 34 -7.33 -5.63 -21.00
C MET A 34 -6.56 -5.26 -19.73
N THR A 35 -5.24 -5.14 -19.82
CA THR A 35 -4.38 -4.70 -18.70
C THR A 35 -4.78 -3.30 -18.21
N SER A 36 -4.97 -2.34 -19.13
CA SER A 36 -5.45 -1.00 -18.79
C SER A 36 -6.86 -1.01 -18.20
N MET A 37 -7.75 -1.88 -18.68
CA MET A 37 -9.11 -2.00 -18.14
C MET A 37 -9.11 -2.54 -16.72
N ILE A 38 -8.32 -3.60 -16.45
CA ILE A 38 -8.17 -4.18 -15.12
C ILE A 38 -7.59 -3.15 -14.15
N ALA A 39 -6.53 -2.43 -14.56
CA ALA A 39 -5.94 -1.38 -13.73
C ALA A 39 -6.99 -0.31 -13.37
N ARG A 40 -7.75 0.20 -14.35
CA ARG A 40 -8.82 1.18 -14.10
C ARG A 40 -9.92 0.65 -13.19
N LEU A 41 -10.37 -0.59 -13.41
CA LEU A 41 -11.41 -1.21 -12.58
C LEU A 41 -10.94 -1.32 -11.12
N VAL A 42 -9.70 -1.77 -10.91
CA VAL A 42 -9.11 -1.88 -9.58
C VAL A 42 -9.00 -0.50 -8.92
N THR A 43 -8.41 0.47 -9.62
CA THR A 43 -8.12 1.78 -9.01
C THR A 43 -9.34 2.66 -8.83
N GLN A 44 -10.29 2.63 -9.76
CA GLN A 44 -11.44 3.56 -9.77
C GLN A 44 -12.70 2.96 -9.14
N VAL A 45 -12.82 1.63 -9.05
CA VAL A 45 -14.04 0.98 -8.54
C VAL A 45 -13.73 0.12 -7.32
N ALA A 46 -12.84 -0.87 -7.46
CA ALA A 46 -12.60 -1.85 -6.41
C ALA A 46 -11.95 -1.22 -5.17
N LEU A 47 -10.93 -0.37 -5.34
CA LEU A 47 -10.24 0.29 -4.22
C LEU A 47 -11.19 1.23 -3.44
N PRO A 48 -11.97 2.14 -4.07
CA PRO A 48 -12.96 2.94 -3.35
C PRO A 48 -14.02 2.11 -2.63
N ALA A 49 -14.59 1.09 -3.28
CA ALA A 49 -15.59 0.23 -2.66
C ALA A 49 -15.01 -0.54 -1.45
N TYR A 50 -13.79 -1.07 -1.59
CA TYR A 50 -13.06 -1.74 -0.52
C TYR A 50 -12.79 -0.80 0.65
N MET A 51 -12.42 0.47 0.39
CA MET A 51 -12.24 1.47 1.45
C MET A 51 -13.53 1.71 2.23
N ILE A 52 -14.64 1.95 1.53
CA ILE A 52 -15.94 2.21 2.16
C ILE A 52 -16.39 0.99 2.99
N SER A 53 -16.32 -0.21 2.42
CA SER A 53 -16.66 -1.46 3.11
C SER A 53 -15.78 -1.68 4.35
N THR A 54 -14.47 -1.44 4.24
CA THR A 54 -13.53 -1.58 5.37
C THR A 54 -13.85 -0.60 6.49
N ILE A 55 -14.17 0.66 6.16
CA ILE A 55 -14.56 1.66 7.16
C ILE A 55 -15.86 1.22 7.86
N MET A 56 -16.88 0.83 7.09
CA MET A 56 -18.18 0.44 7.64
C MET A 56 -18.12 -0.84 8.50
N GLU A 57 -17.31 -1.83 8.12
CA GLU A 57 -17.23 -3.11 8.85
C GLU A 57 -16.30 -3.06 10.06
N LYS A 58 -15.18 -2.34 9.96
CA LYS A 58 -14.10 -2.42 10.95
C LYS A 58 -14.10 -1.27 11.95
N PHE A 59 -14.82 -0.20 11.67
CA PHE A 59 -14.87 0.99 12.54
C PHE A 59 -16.30 1.31 12.96
N THR A 60 -16.62 1.07 14.23
CA THR A 60 -17.75 1.73 14.92
C THR A 60 -17.34 3.13 15.36
N ALA A 61 -18.27 4.07 15.53
CA ALA A 61 -17.96 5.45 15.91
C ALA A 61 -17.07 5.56 17.17
N GLN A 62 -17.38 4.79 18.22
CA GLN A 62 -16.52 4.70 19.42
C GLN A 62 -15.12 4.15 19.14
N LYS A 63 -15.01 3.14 18.27
CA LYS A 63 -13.73 2.50 17.95
C LYS A 63 -12.87 3.39 17.06
N LEU A 64 -13.50 4.16 16.17
CA LEU A 64 -12.83 5.19 15.38
C LEU A 64 -12.25 6.28 16.29
N LEU A 65 -13.02 6.79 17.26
CA LEU A 65 -12.55 7.82 18.20
C LEU A 65 -11.41 7.35 19.10
N THR A 66 -11.43 6.08 19.52
CA THR A 66 -10.36 5.51 20.36
C THR A 66 -9.11 5.11 19.58
N THR A 67 -9.24 4.83 18.28
CA THR A 67 -8.12 4.46 17.39
C THR A 67 -7.58 5.66 16.59
N LEU A 68 -8.29 6.80 16.61
CA LEU A 68 -7.89 8.07 15.99
C LEU A 68 -6.52 8.58 16.48
N PRO A 69 -6.17 8.49 17.77
CA PRO A 69 -4.83 8.83 18.25
C PRO A 69 -3.74 7.93 17.63
N ASP A 70 -4.06 6.67 17.32
CA ASP A 70 -3.10 5.74 16.72
C ASP A 70 -2.76 6.10 15.27
N LEU A 71 -3.57 6.93 14.59
CA LEU A 71 -3.21 7.50 13.27
C LEU A 71 -2.00 8.42 13.33
N PHE A 72 -1.67 8.97 14.50
CA PHE A 72 -0.51 9.85 14.65
C PHE A 72 0.78 9.16 14.19
N PHE A 73 0.99 7.90 14.57
CA PHE A 73 2.21 7.15 14.21
C PHE A 73 2.34 6.92 12.69
N PRO A 74 1.33 6.38 11.97
CA PRO A 74 1.35 6.29 10.51
C PRO A 74 1.59 7.63 9.82
N ILE A 75 0.89 8.70 10.25
CA ILE A 75 1.00 10.02 9.62
C ILE A 75 2.42 10.57 9.75
N VAL A 76 2.99 10.54 10.97
CA VAL A 76 4.36 11.01 11.20
C VAL A 76 5.36 10.17 10.42
N SER A 77 5.21 8.84 10.41
CA SER A 77 6.07 7.94 9.63
C SER A 77 6.04 8.25 8.14
N MET A 78 4.86 8.49 7.57
CA MET A 78 4.70 8.80 6.14
C MET A 78 5.28 10.17 5.80
N LEU A 79 5.07 11.19 6.64
CA LEU A 79 5.66 12.51 6.46
C LEU A 79 7.19 12.45 6.52
N LEU A 80 7.75 11.70 7.46
CA LEU A 80 9.21 11.51 7.54
C LEU A 80 9.75 10.79 6.31
N LEU A 81 9.12 9.71 5.86
CA LEU A 81 9.52 9.00 4.64
C LEU A 81 9.43 9.91 3.41
N TYR A 82 8.42 10.77 3.35
CA TYR A 82 8.27 11.74 2.28
C TYR A 82 9.35 12.84 2.32
N LEU A 83 9.71 13.35 3.49
CA LEU A 83 10.85 14.26 3.64
C LEU A 83 12.17 13.61 3.21
N VAL A 84 12.38 12.34 3.59
CA VAL A 84 13.54 11.57 3.17
C VAL A 84 13.54 11.37 1.66
N SER A 85 12.40 11.10 1.04
CA SER A 85 12.31 10.90 -0.42
C SER A 85 12.70 12.16 -1.19
N ILE A 86 12.31 13.35 -0.72
CA ILE A 86 12.73 14.64 -1.29
C ILE A 86 14.26 14.78 -1.24
N LEU A 87 14.87 14.47 -0.09
CA LEU A 87 16.32 14.51 0.05
C LEU A 87 17.00 13.55 -0.92
N VAL A 88 16.51 12.31 -1.01
CA VAL A 88 17.04 11.29 -1.93
C VAL A 88 16.94 11.74 -3.37
N VAL A 89 15.80 12.28 -3.82
CA VAL A 89 15.62 12.83 -5.18
C VAL A 89 16.64 13.93 -5.46
N LYS A 90 16.87 14.82 -4.49
CA LYS A 90 17.80 15.93 -4.64
C LYS A 90 19.26 15.46 -4.73
N PHE A 91 19.66 14.50 -3.90
CA PHE A 91 21.03 13.97 -3.89
C PHE A 91 21.33 13.08 -5.09
N THR A 92 20.37 12.27 -5.53
CA THR A 92 20.52 11.37 -6.68
C THR A 92 20.23 12.06 -8.02
N LYS A 93 19.81 13.33 -8.00
CA LYS A 93 19.52 14.15 -9.20
C LYS A 93 18.50 13.51 -10.13
N ILE A 94 17.45 12.90 -9.56
CA ILE A 94 16.37 12.31 -10.35
C ILE A 94 15.70 13.39 -11.22
N PRO A 95 15.45 13.13 -12.52
CA PRO A 95 14.80 14.09 -13.41
C PRO A 95 13.47 14.57 -12.83
N LYS A 96 13.17 15.87 -12.95
CA LYS A 96 11.94 16.47 -12.38
C LYS A 96 10.67 15.77 -12.83
N MET A 97 10.64 15.26 -14.07
CA MET A 97 9.53 14.50 -14.64
C MET A 97 9.22 13.19 -13.87
N HIS A 98 10.22 12.59 -13.24
CA HIS A 98 10.07 11.33 -12.48
C HIS A 98 10.14 11.52 -10.97
N ALA A 99 10.44 12.73 -10.52
CA ALA A 99 10.65 13.04 -9.11
C ALA A 99 9.40 12.73 -8.27
N GLY A 100 8.22 13.17 -8.72
CA GLY A 100 6.96 12.90 -8.03
C GLY A 100 6.59 11.43 -7.96
N LEU A 101 6.75 10.72 -9.08
CA LEU A 101 6.57 9.27 -9.16
C LEU A 101 7.51 8.53 -8.20
N PHE A 102 8.80 8.89 -8.19
CA PHE A 102 9.77 8.29 -7.29
C PHE A 102 9.42 8.55 -5.82
N MET A 103 9.11 9.79 -5.46
CA MET A 103 8.73 10.16 -4.09
C MET A 103 7.51 9.36 -3.62
N SER A 104 6.49 9.27 -4.47
CA SER A 104 5.29 8.47 -4.21
C SER A 104 5.62 6.99 -4.02
N MET A 105 6.43 6.38 -4.90
CA MET A 105 6.83 4.97 -4.77
C MET A 105 7.72 4.71 -3.55
N PHE A 106 8.51 5.69 -3.12
CA PHE A 106 9.38 5.58 -1.95
C PHE A 106 8.59 5.67 -0.64
N SER A 107 7.62 6.58 -0.55
CA SER A 107 6.89 6.84 0.69
C SER A 107 5.64 5.97 0.86
N ASN A 108 4.99 5.55 -0.22
CA ASN A 108 3.74 4.80 -0.16
C ASN A 108 4.02 3.31 0.01
N SER A 109 3.58 2.75 1.13
CA SER A 109 3.80 1.34 1.47
C SER A 109 2.73 0.44 0.84
N ASN A 110 3.11 -0.80 0.54
CA ASN A 110 2.17 -1.83 0.09
C ASN A 110 1.60 -2.60 1.30
N THR A 111 0.81 -1.89 2.10
CA THR A 111 0.34 -2.36 3.42
C THR A 111 -0.64 -3.52 3.33
N VAL A 112 -1.47 -3.60 2.29
CA VAL A 112 -2.52 -4.65 2.17
C VAL A 112 -1.96 -5.93 1.60
N PHE A 113 -1.23 -5.87 0.49
CA PHE A 113 -0.73 -7.08 -0.14
C PHE A 113 0.44 -7.66 0.64
N VAL A 114 1.43 -6.84 1.01
CA VAL A 114 2.64 -7.30 1.70
C VAL A 114 2.52 -7.13 3.21
N GLY A 115 2.12 -5.94 3.66
CA GLY A 115 2.15 -5.58 5.08
C GLY A 115 1.22 -6.43 5.96
N LEU A 116 0.02 -6.75 5.49
CA LEU A 116 -0.98 -7.49 6.24
C LEU A 116 -0.60 -8.96 6.49
N PRO A 117 -0.22 -9.78 5.49
CA PRO A 117 0.20 -11.15 5.75
C PRO A 117 1.48 -11.20 6.60
N VAL A 118 2.42 -10.27 6.40
CA VAL A 118 3.64 -10.20 7.22
C VAL A 118 3.29 -9.84 8.67
N ASN A 119 2.47 -8.83 8.92
CA ASN A 119 2.08 -8.47 10.28
C ASN A 119 1.29 -9.58 10.97
N MET A 120 0.37 -10.24 10.27
CA MET A 120 -0.38 -11.38 10.83
C MET A 120 0.53 -12.56 11.14
N ALA A 121 1.56 -12.81 10.33
CA ALA A 121 2.58 -13.82 10.58
C ALA A 121 3.45 -13.51 11.81
N LEU A 122 3.75 -12.23 12.02
CA LEU A 122 4.62 -11.75 13.10
C LEU A 122 3.91 -11.57 14.44
N PHE A 123 2.73 -10.96 14.42
CA PHE A 123 2.03 -10.45 15.59
C PHE A 123 0.63 -11.05 15.77
N GLY A 124 0.21 -11.95 14.87
CA GLY A 124 -1.08 -12.62 14.93
C GLY A 124 -2.27 -11.70 14.60
N LYS A 125 -3.47 -12.12 14.98
CA LYS A 125 -4.70 -11.36 14.68
C LYS A 125 -4.78 -10.02 15.42
N SER A 126 -4.01 -9.85 16.50
CA SER A 126 -3.99 -8.62 17.29
C SER A 126 -3.40 -7.43 16.55
N SER A 127 -2.57 -7.63 15.52
CA SER A 127 -2.03 -6.54 14.70
C SER A 127 -3.01 -6.01 13.65
N LEU A 128 -4.10 -6.73 13.39
CA LEU A 128 -5.03 -6.40 12.31
C LEU A 128 -5.58 -4.96 12.42
N PRO A 129 -6.03 -4.46 13.58
CA PRO A 129 -6.52 -3.08 13.71
C PRO A 129 -5.42 -2.05 13.37
N PHE A 130 -4.20 -2.24 13.86
CA PHE A 130 -3.08 -1.32 13.62
C PHE A 130 -2.69 -1.27 12.14
N VAL A 131 -2.66 -2.42 11.47
CA VAL A 131 -2.37 -2.51 10.02
C VAL A 131 -3.46 -1.81 9.22
N LEU A 132 -4.73 -1.97 9.59
CA LEU A 132 -5.85 -1.31 8.92
C LEU A 132 -5.82 0.21 9.10
N VAL A 133 -5.50 0.70 10.29
CA VAL A 133 -5.34 2.14 10.56
C VAL A 133 -4.18 2.72 9.74
N TYR A 134 -3.04 2.02 9.71
CA TYR A 134 -1.92 2.43 8.87
C TYR A 134 -2.31 2.42 7.38
N TYR A 135 -3.02 1.40 6.92
CA TYR A 135 -3.49 1.31 5.53
C TYR A 135 -4.42 2.47 5.16
N MET A 136 -5.34 2.84 6.04
CA MET A 136 -6.22 4.00 5.82
C MET A 136 -5.40 5.28 5.65
N ALA A 137 -4.48 5.55 6.58
CA ALA A 137 -3.59 6.71 6.48
C ALA A 137 -2.77 6.69 5.17
N ASN A 138 -2.17 5.55 4.84
CA ASN A 138 -1.36 5.37 3.63
C ASN A 138 -2.15 5.65 2.36
N THR A 139 -3.38 5.15 2.31
CA THR A 139 -4.25 5.29 1.14
C THR A 139 -4.73 6.73 0.99
N THR A 140 -5.10 7.39 2.09
CA THR A 140 -5.42 8.82 2.06
C THR A 140 -4.23 9.65 1.59
N PHE A 141 -3.02 9.38 2.10
CA PHE A 141 -1.79 10.06 1.65
C PHE A 141 -1.50 9.82 0.17
N PHE A 142 -1.62 8.57 -0.30
CA PHE A 142 -1.43 8.23 -1.71
C PHE A 142 -2.39 9.01 -2.62
N TRP A 143 -3.69 8.99 -2.32
CA TRP A 143 -4.70 9.63 -3.17
C TRP A 143 -4.75 11.15 -3.06
N THR A 144 -4.15 11.73 -2.02
CA THR A 144 -4.07 13.20 -1.87
C THR A 144 -2.72 13.72 -2.34
N LEU A 145 -1.66 13.49 -1.58
CA LEU A 145 -0.32 13.97 -1.87
C LEU A 145 0.34 13.16 -2.99
N GLY A 146 0.24 11.82 -2.95
CA GLY A 146 0.90 10.94 -3.92
C GLY A 146 0.46 11.22 -5.37
N VAL A 147 -0.85 11.28 -5.61
CA VAL A 147 -1.41 11.59 -6.94
C VAL A 147 -1.18 13.04 -7.34
N TYR A 148 -1.22 14.00 -6.41
CA TYR A 148 -0.95 15.41 -6.74
C TYR A 148 0.48 15.64 -7.27
N LEU A 149 1.44 14.82 -6.84
CA LEU A 149 2.85 14.95 -7.22
C LEU A 149 3.21 14.22 -8.51
N ILE A 150 2.40 13.24 -8.94
CA ILE A 150 2.58 12.46 -10.17
C ILE A 150 1.99 13.24 -11.34
#